data_AF-A0A7S1QJS2-F1
#
_entry.id   AF-A0A7S1QJS2-F1
#
_cell.length_a   1.000
_cell.length_b   1.000
_cell.length_c   1.000
_cell.angle_alpha   90.00
_cell.angle_beta   90.00
_cell.angle_gamma   90.00
#
_symmetry.space_group_name_H-M   'P 1'
#
loop_
_entity.id
_entity.type
_entity.pdbx_description
1 polymer ?
#
loop_
_entity_poly.entity_id
_entity_poly.type
_entity_poly.pdbx_seq_one_letter_code
_entity_poly.pdbx_strand_id
1 'polypeptide(L)'
;MTEAVSGVVKSTISIFQQCIKAFVPTPAHVHYTFNMRDVARVFGAIYESEPSTLKDKDGMCRMWVHEMLRVFGDRLINEDDSNTFKDFVHSELIERLDYEGGYDQLVTVPRLIYGDYMNPNADRRVYEHVDDMDTLVLKINEYLTTYNDEIQPPMNLVMFLDAIEHVSRIARVLRTPNGHALLLGIGGSGRKSMTRL
;
A
#
# COMPACT_ATOMS: atom_id res chain seq x y z
N MET A 1 -20.37 0.93 12.23
CA MET A 1 -19.65 0.07 11.27
C MET A 1 -20.44 -0.15 9.97
N THR A 2 -21.70 -0.56 9.99
CA THR A 2 -22.48 -0.87 8.76
C THR A 2 -22.58 0.30 7.77
N GLU A 3 -22.78 1.53 8.26
CA GLU A 3 -22.79 2.74 7.42
C GLU A 3 -21.42 3.02 6.79
N ALA A 4 -20.34 2.89 7.57
CA ALA A 4 -18.98 3.05 7.09
C ALA A 4 -18.61 2.00 6.02
N VAL A 5 -19.09 0.75 6.15
CA VAL A 5 -18.91 -0.29 5.12
C VAL A 5 -19.60 0.11 3.82
N SER A 6 -20.84 0.61 3.89
CA SER A 6 -21.54 1.12 2.70
C SER A 6 -20.82 2.32 2.07
N GLY A 7 -20.31 3.23 2.91
CA GLY A 7 -19.49 4.36 2.51
C GLY A 7 -18.23 3.92 1.76
N VAL A 8 -17.46 2.97 2.30
CA VAL A 8 -16.26 2.42 1.67
C VAL A 8 -16.57 1.79 0.32
N VAL A 9 -17.66 1.02 0.20
CA VAL A 9 -18.07 0.41 -1.08
C VAL A 9 -18.39 1.47 -2.13
N LYS A 10 -19.21 2.46 -1.78
CA LYS A 10 -19.58 3.54 -2.71
C LYS A 10 -18.37 4.39 -3.10
N SER A 11 -17.50 4.71 -2.13
CA SER A 11 -16.28 5.49 -2.34
C SER A 11 -15.31 4.76 -3.26
N THR A 12 -15.12 3.45 -3.08
CA THR A 12 -14.25 2.64 -3.95
C THR A 12 -14.74 2.66 -5.40
N ILE A 13 -16.05 2.50 -5.62
CA ILE A 13 -16.65 2.53 -6.97
C ILE A 13 -16.53 3.94 -7.58
N SER A 14 -16.77 4.99 -6.77
CA SER A 14 -16.63 6.38 -7.20
C SER A 14 -15.20 6.68 -7.64
N ILE A 15 -14.20 6.37 -6.81
CA ILE A 15 -12.78 6.59 -7.13
C ILE A 15 -12.38 5.78 -8.36
N PHE A 16 -12.82 4.52 -8.47
CA PHE A 16 -12.56 3.71 -9.66
C PHE A 16 -13.08 4.38 -10.95
N GLN A 17 -14.30 4.93 -10.92
CA GLN A 17 -14.87 5.66 -12.06
C GLN A 17 -14.11 6.97 -12.35
N GLN A 18 -13.64 7.67 -11.31
CA GLN A 18 -12.80 8.86 -11.45
C GLN A 18 -11.45 8.52 -12.08
N CYS A 19 -10.78 7.45 -11.61
CA CYS A 19 -9.52 6.97 -12.18
C CYS A 19 -9.63 6.62 -13.66
N ILE A 20 -10.69 5.91 -14.08
CA ILE A 20 -10.89 5.56 -15.51
C ILE A 20 -11.00 6.82 -16.39
N LYS A 21 -11.61 7.89 -15.86
CA LYS A 21 -11.80 9.14 -16.59
C LYS A 21 -10.54 10.00 -16.61
N ALA A 22 -9.83 10.08 -15.48
CA ALA A 22 -8.68 10.95 -15.30
C ALA A 22 -7.39 10.35 -15.89
N PHE A 23 -7.17 9.05 -15.71
CA PHE A 23 -5.91 8.39 -16.01
C PHE A 23 -6.04 7.49 -17.24
N VAL A 24 -6.10 8.12 -18.41
CA VAL A 24 -6.24 7.40 -19.68
C VAL A 24 -4.87 6.86 -20.14
N PRO A 25 -4.79 5.59 -20.61
CA PRO A 25 -3.54 5.05 -21.15
C PRO A 25 -3.03 5.87 -22.35
N THR A 26 -1.79 6.32 -22.25
CA THR A 26 -1.05 6.98 -23.35
C THR A 26 0.23 6.20 -23.64
N PRO A 27 0.92 6.44 -24.78
CA PRO A 27 2.23 5.81 -25.02
C PRO A 27 3.26 6.03 -23.90
N ALA A 28 3.18 7.16 -23.18
CA ALA A 28 4.02 7.44 -22.03
C ALA A 28 3.59 6.66 -20.76
N HIS A 29 2.30 6.35 -20.64
CA HIS A 29 1.69 5.75 -19.44
C HIS A 29 0.76 4.57 -19.80
N VAL A 30 1.26 3.61 -20.58
CA VAL A 30 0.46 2.46 -21.08
C VAL A 30 -0.10 1.58 -19.96
N HIS A 31 0.51 1.63 -18.77
CA HIS A 31 0.13 0.84 -17.60
C HIS A 31 -1.02 1.46 -16.79
N TYR A 32 -1.55 2.63 -17.17
CA TYR A 32 -2.70 3.29 -16.55
C TYR A 32 -4.02 2.61 -16.94
N THR A 33 -4.09 1.29 -16.81
CA THR A 33 -5.30 0.50 -17.08
C THR A 33 -5.95 0.11 -15.77
N PHE A 34 -7.23 0.43 -15.63
CA PHE A 34 -8.03 0.14 -14.44
C PHE A 34 -9.25 -0.70 -14.82
N ASN A 35 -9.53 -1.75 -14.04
CA ASN A 35 -10.68 -2.62 -14.28
C ASN A 35 -11.28 -3.15 -12.97
N MET A 36 -12.39 -3.89 -13.06
CA MET A 36 -13.10 -4.40 -11.87
C MET A 36 -12.28 -5.35 -10.98
N ARG A 37 -11.19 -5.95 -11.49
CA ARG A 37 -10.28 -6.74 -10.66
C ARG A 37 -9.57 -5.86 -9.63
N ASP A 38 -9.38 -4.59 -9.92
CA ASP A 38 -8.73 -3.65 -9.01
C ASP A 38 -9.62 -3.35 -7.81
N VAL A 39 -10.90 -3.12 -8.08
CA VAL A 39 -11.94 -3.02 -7.03
C VAL A 39 -11.94 -4.29 -6.17
N ALA A 40 -11.93 -5.48 -6.80
CA ALA A 40 -11.89 -6.74 -6.07
C ALA A 40 -10.62 -6.91 -5.21
N ARG A 41 -9.45 -6.41 -5.64
CA ARG A 41 -8.20 -6.48 -4.87
C ARG A 41 -8.23 -5.64 -3.60
N VAL A 42 -8.87 -4.47 -3.64
CA VAL A 42 -9.05 -3.62 -2.44
C VAL A 42 -9.87 -4.37 -1.39
N PHE A 43 -11.03 -4.90 -1.80
CA PHE A 43 -11.88 -5.66 -0.87
C PHE A 43 -11.29 -7.01 -0.46
N GLY A 44 -10.50 -7.65 -1.32
CA GLY A 44 -9.78 -8.87 -0.98
C GLY A 44 -8.84 -8.66 0.20
N ALA A 45 -8.07 -7.57 0.21
CA ALA A 45 -7.19 -7.25 1.33
C ALA A 45 -7.97 -6.95 2.62
N ILE A 46 -9.07 -6.21 2.54
CA ILE A 46 -9.93 -5.93 3.71
C ILE A 46 -10.56 -7.24 4.24
N TYR A 47 -10.98 -8.14 3.34
CA TYR A 47 -11.58 -9.42 3.70
C TYR A 47 -10.58 -10.40 4.34
N GLU A 48 -9.34 -10.42 3.85
CA GLU A 48 -8.26 -11.25 4.40
C GLU A 48 -7.77 -10.76 5.77
N SER A 49 -8.09 -9.51 6.12
CA SER A 49 -7.60 -8.88 7.34
C SER A 49 -8.27 -9.42 8.58
N GLU A 50 -7.50 -9.46 9.67
CA GLU A 50 -8.01 -10.00 10.92
C GLU A 50 -8.99 -9.02 11.60
N PRO A 51 -10.00 -9.52 12.33
CA PRO A 51 -10.86 -8.65 13.14
C PRO A 51 -10.09 -7.80 14.16
N SER A 52 -8.91 -8.27 14.58
CA SER A 52 -7.98 -7.56 15.47
C SER A 52 -7.40 -6.29 14.85
N THR A 53 -7.29 -6.20 13.52
CA THR A 53 -6.78 -5.03 12.80
C THR A 53 -7.88 -4.07 12.37
N LEU A 54 -9.15 -4.51 12.39
CA LEU A 54 -10.33 -3.76 11.96
C LEU A 54 -11.31 -3.47 13.12
N LYS A 55 -10.78 -3.16 14.31
CA LYS A 55 -11.57 -3.02 15.54
C LYS A 55 -12.59 -1.89 15.50
N ASP A 56 -12.29 -0.81 14.79
CA ASP A 56 -13.10 0.40 14.72
C ASP A 56 -13.21 0.97 13.31
N LYS A 57 -14.01 2.04 13.17
CA LYS A 57 -14.23 2.74 11.89
C LYS A 57 -12.89 3.24 11.32
N ASP A 58 -12.03 3.77 12.17
CA ASP A 58 -10.76 4.39 11.79
C ASP A 58 -9.78 3.34 11.25
N GLY A 59 -9.60 2.22 11.94
CA GLY A 59 -8.76 1.11 11.48
C GLY A 59 -9.20 0.57 10.12
N MET A 60 -10.52 0.40 9.93
CA MET A 60 -11.09 -0.02 8.65
C MET A 60 -10.87 1.01 7.54
N CYS A 61 -11.14 2.28 7.79
CA CYS A 61 -10.95 3.34 6.80
C CYS A 61 -9.47 3.54 6.47
N ARG A 62 -8.58 3.46 7.47
CA ARG A 62 -7.13 3.57 7.30
C ARG A 62 -6.57 2.45 6.43
N MET A 63 -7.01 1.21 6.66
CA MET A 63 -6.65 0.08 5.80
C MET A 63 -7.20 0.26 4.39
N TRP A 64 -8.46 0.68 4.26
CA TRP A 64 -9.05 0.96 2.96
C TRP A 64 -8.26 2.02 2.18
N VAL A 65 -7.91 3.15 2.82
CA VAL A 65 -7.06 4.20 2.23
C VAL A 65 -5.70 3.63 1.80
N HIS A 66 -5.05 2.85 2.66
CA HIS A 66 -3.80 2.20 2.31
C HIS A 66 -3.94 1.33 1.05
N GLU A 67 -4.95 0.47 0.99
CA GLU A 67 -5.18 -0.42 -0.15
C GLU A 67 -5.59 0.34 -1.42
N MET A 68 -6.31 1.46 -1.31
CA MET A 68 -6.57 2.35 -2.45
C MET A 68 -5.25 2.91 -3.02
N LEU A 69 -4.34 3.37 -2.16
CA LEU A 69 -3.01 3.85 -2.56
C LEU A 69 -2.16 2.73 -3.19
N ARG A 70 -2.21 1.50 -2.65
CA ARG A 70 -1.44 0.37 -3.19
C ARG A 70 -1.99 -0.16 -4.51
N VAL A 71 -3.31 -0.28 -4.62
CA VAL A 71 -3.94 -0.89 -5.81
C VAL A 71 -3.97 0.10 -6.97
N PHE A 72 -4.34 1.36 -6.72
CA PHE A 72 -4.51 2.38 -7.76
C PHE A 72 -3.32 3.34 -7.81
N GLY A 73 -2.94 3.92 -6.66
CA GLY A 73 -1.93 4.97 -6.58
C GLY A 73 -0.52 4.53 -7.03
N ASP A 74 -0.09 3.31 -6.70
CA ASP A 74 1.25 2.80 -7.07
C ASP A 74 1.46 2.66 -8.60
N ARG A 75 0.41 2.76 -9.42
CA ARG A 75 0.55 2.79 -10.88
C ARG A 75 0.90 4.17 -11.42
N LEU A 76 0.64 5.23 -10.66
CA LEU A 76 0.79 6.61 -11.11
C LEU A 76 2.26 7.00 -10.96
N ILE A 77 2.84 7.55 -12.03
CA ILE A 77 4.27 7.87 -12.06
C ILE A 77 4.55 9.37 -11.95
N ASN A 78 3.57 10.21 -12.29
CA ASN A 78 3.68 11.66 -12.20
C ASN A 78 3.19 12.13 -10.82
N GLU A 79 3.83 13.16 -10.29
CA GLU A 79 3.43 13.77 -9.02
C GLU A 79 2.03 14.37 -9.09
N ASP A 80 1.70 15.03 -10.20
CA ASP A 80 0.37 15.62 -10.45
C ASP A 80 -0.74 14.55 -10.46
N ASP A 81 -0.50 13.41 -11.11
CA ASP A 81 -1.45 12.28 -11.12
C ASP A 81 -1.62 11.70 -9.71
N SER A 82 -0.50 11.54 -8.99
CA SER A 82 -0.49 11.04 -7.62
C SER A 82 -1.28 11.95 -6.68
N ASN A 83 -1.10 13.27 -6.81
CA ASN A 83 -1.82 14.27 -6.03
C ASN A 83 -3.31 14.28 -6.38
N THR A 84 -3.65 14.24 -7.68
CA THR A 84 -5.04 14.13 -8.14
C THR A 84 -5.73 12.89 -7.56
N PHE A 85 -5.04 11.75 -7.51
CA PHE A 85 -5.59 10.54 -6.90
C PHE A 85 -5.80 10.68 -5.38
N LYS A 86 -4.85 11.32 -4.67
CA LYS A 86 -5.00 11.62 -3.24
C LYS A 86 -6.18 12.54 -3.00
N ASP A 87 -6.44 13.51 -3.88
CA ASP A 87 -7.60 14.41 -3.79
C ASP A 87 -8.93 13.65 -3.94
N PHE A 88 -8.99 12.63 -4.81
CA PHE A 88 -10.17 11.75 -4.90
C PHE A 88 -10.41 11.02 -3.57
N VAL A 89 -9.37 10.43 -2.97
CA VAL A 89 -9.48 9.74 -1.68
C VAL A 89 -9.89 10.71 -0.57
N HIS A 90 -9.26 11.89 -0.52
CA HIS A 90 -9.56 12.95 0.44
C HIS A 90 -11.03 13.40 0.35
N SER A 91 -11.55 13.61 -0.87
CA SER A 91 -12.93 14.04 -1.10
C SER A 91 -13.94 12.98 -0.65
N GLU A 92 -13.70 11.70 -0.96
CA GLU A 92 -14.60 10.63 -0.52
C GLU A 92 -14.58 10.41 1.01
N LEU A 93 -13.43 10.64 1.66
CA LEU A 93 -13.32 10.61 3.12
C LEU A 93 -14.23 11.66 3.78
N ILE A 94 -14.28 12.87 3.22
CA ILE A 94 -15.16 13.95 3.69
C ILE A 94 -16.62 13.61 3.39
N GLU A 95 -16.93 13.30 2.12
CA GLU A 95 -18.32 13.25 1.65
C GLU A 95 -19.10 12.01 2.09
N ARG A 96 -18.43 10.87 2.31
CA ARG A 96 -19.11 9.58 2.56
C ARG A 96 -18.65 8.85 3.81
N LEU A 97 -17.55 9.29 4.41
CA LEU A 97 -16.97 8.63 5.59
C LEU A 97 -16.86 9.55 6.80
N ASP A 98 -17.42 10.77 6.73
CA ASP A 98 -17.54 11.73 7.83
C ASP A 98 -16.20 12.12 8.47
N TYR A 99 -15.12 12.19 7.67
CA TYR A 99 -13.84 12.76 8.10
C TYR A 99 -13.73 14.18 7.56
N GLU A 100 -14.21 15.18 8.31
CA GLU A 100 -14.17 16.60 7.89
C GLU A 100 -12.76 17.10 7.57
N GLY A 101 -11.74 16.59 8.28
CA GLY A 101 -10.33 16.85 8.00
C GLY A 101 -9.71 15.91 6.95
N GLY A 102 -10.54 15.15 6.22
CA GLY A 102 -10.15 14.30 5.11
C GLY A 102 -9.06 13.27 5.47
N TYR A 103 -8.05 13.20 4.61
CA TYR A 103 -6.93 12.26 4.76
C TYR A 103 -6.14 12.52 6.06
N ASP A 104 -5.85 13.78 6.38
CA ASP A 104 -4.96 14.15 7.49
C ASP A 104 -5.60 13.90 8.86
N GLN A 105 -6.94 13.92 8.95
CA GLN A 105 -7.65 13.52 10.17
C GLN A 105 -7.47 12.02 10.45
N LEU A 106 -7.50 11.19 9.40
CA LEU A 106 -7.42 9.75 9.53
C LEU A 106 -5.97 9.28 9.64
N VAL A 107 -5.10 9.76 8.75
CA VAL A 107 -3.69 9.37 8.64
C VAL A 107 -2.81 10.45 9.23
N THR A 108 -2.51 10.30 10.52
CA THR A 108 -1.69 11.25 11.30
C THR A 108 -0.18 11.00 11.17
N VAL A 109 0.20 9.89 10.52
CA VAL A 109 1.60 9.51 10.30
C VAL A 109 2.08 9.97 8.91
N PRO A 110 3.36 10.35 8.75
CA PRO A 110 3.87 10.83 7.48
C PRO A 110 3.86 9.73 6.39
N ARG A 111 3.94 8.45 6.77
CA ARG A 111 3.97 7.31 5.86
C ARG A 111 3.01 6.24 6.33
N LEU A 112 2.02 5.93 5.49
CA LEU A 112 1.03 4.90 5.77
C LEU A 112 1.52 3.53 5.26
N ILE A 113 2.21 2.79 6.12
CA ILE A 113 2.77 1.48 5.79
C ILE A 113 2.01 0.38 6.53
N TYR A 114 1.73 -0.70 5.79
CA TYR A 114 1.24 -1.95 6.35
C TYR A 114 2.24 -3.08 6.05
N GLY A 115 2.31 -4.05 6.94
CA GLY A 115 3.21 -5.18 6.82
C GLY A 115 2.81 -6.34 7.71
N ASP A 116 3.27 -7.53 7.38
CA ASP A 116 3.08 -8.78 8.14
C ASP A 116 4.41 -9.39 8.62
N TYR A 117 5.48 -8.61 8.50
CA TYR A 117 6.87 -9.00 8.72
C TYR A 117 7.47 -8.34 9.97
N MET A 118 6.67 -7.67 10.81
CA MET A 118 7.16 -7.08 12.06
C MET A 118 7.46 -8.15 13.13
N ASN A 119 6.70 -9.26 13.12
CA ASN A 119 6.89 -10.38 14.04
C ASN A 119 7.08 -11.69 13.27
N PRO A 120 8.32 -12.07 12.89
CA PRO A 120 8.57 -13.27 12.08
C PRO A 120 8.30 -14.57 12.84
N ASN A 121 8.29 -14.54 14.17
CA ASN A 121 8.09 -15.70 15.04
C ASN A 121 6.61 -15.94 15.39
N ALA A 122 5.70 -15.09 14.89
CA ALA A 122 4.27 -15.30 15.10
C ALA A 122 3.80 -16.54 14.33
N ASP A 123 3.03 -17.40 14.99
CA ASP A 123 2.41 -18.58 14.37
C ASP A 123 1.55 -18.20 13.16
N ARG A 124 0.96 -17.01 13.20
CA ARG A 124 0.24 -16.39 12.10
C ARG A 124 0.77 -14.98 11.86
N ARG A 125 1.22 -14.72 10.63
CA ARG A 125 1.59 -13.38 10.18
C ARG A 125 0.33 -12.56 9.92
N VAL A 126 0.24 -11.41 10.57
CA VAL A 126 -0.92 -10.51 10.50
C VAL A 126 -0.53 -9.27 9.74
N TYR A 127 -1.27 -8.96 8.68
CA TYR A 127 -1.06 -7.74 7.90
C TYR A 127 -1.67 -6.55 8.63
N GLU A 128 -0.82 -5.72 9.24
CA GLU A 128 -1.24 -4.64 10.13
C GLU A 128 -0.50 -3.32 9.85
N HIS A 129 -1.05 -2.24 10.41
CA HIS A 129 -0.46 -0.91 10.32
C HIS A 129 0.84 -0.87 11.12
N VAL A 130 1.88 -0.27 10.54
CA VAL A 130 3.17 -0.09 11.22
C VAL A 130 3.23 1.32 11.82
N ASP A 131 3.08 1.41 13.14
CA ASP A 131 3.03 2.70 13.86
C ASP A 131 4.42 3.33 14.07
N ASP A 132 5.46 2.51 14.24
CA ASP A 132 6.82 2.95 14.55
C ASP A 132 7.79 2.68 13.39
N MET A 133 8.17 3.75 12.70
CA MET A 133 9.09 3.72 11.57
C MET A 133 10.54 3.40 11.98
N ASP A 134 10.96 3.75 13.20
CA ASP A 134 12.32 3.46 13.66
C ASP A 134 12.45 1.96 13.94
N THR A 135 11.45 1.37 14.59
CA THR A 135 11.37 -0.09 14.78
C THR A 135 11.30 -0.83 13.44
N LEU A 136 10.58 -0.29 12.45
CA LEU A 136 10.54 -0.83 11.09
C LEU A 136 11.93 -0.80 10.42
N VAL A 137 12.64 0.31 10.50
CA VAL A 137 14.00 0.44 9.95
C VAL A 137 14.94 -0.59 10.58
N LEU A 138 14.90 -0.74 11.91
CA LEU A 138 15.72 -1.73 12.62
C LEU A 138 15.40 -3.15 12.16
N LYS A 139 14.11 -3.49 12.04
CA LYS A 139 13.66 -4.82 11.61
C LYS A 139 14.10 -5.17 10.18
N ILE A 140 13.99 -4.22 9.25
CA ILE A 140 14.41 -4.47 7.86
C ILE A 140 15.94 -4.59 7.75
N ASN A 141 16.71 -3.84 8.54
CA ASN A 141 18.17 -4.00 8.59
C ASN A 141 18.59 -5.33 9.21
N GLU A 142 17.84 -5.85 10.20
CA GLU A 142 18.03 -7.20 10.73
C GLU A 142 17.86 -8.25 9.61
N TYR A 143 16.78 -8.17 8.82
CA TYR A 143 16.57 -9.08 7.68
C TYR A 143 17.69 -8.98 6.63
N LEU A 144 18.17 -7.78 6.33
CA LEU A 144 19.29 -7.60 5.41
C LEU A 144 20.58 -8.23 5.94
N THR A 145 20.82 -8.12 7.24
CA THR A 145 21.98 -8.73 7.90
C THR A 145 21.88 -10.25 7.82
N THR A 146 20.75 -10.83 8.22
CA THR A 146 20.51 -12.28 8.10
C THR A 146 20.67 -12.77 6.67
N TYR A 147 20.12 -12.05 5.69
CA TYR A 147 20.29 -12.40 4.28
C TYR A 147 21.77 -12.45 3.87
N ASN A 148 22.55 -11.44 4.28
CA ASN A 148 23.97 -11.33 3.93
C ASN A 148 24.85 -12.38 4.61
N ASP A 149 24.45 -12.84 5.80
CA ASP A 149 25.11 -13.93 6.52
C ASP A 149 24.87 -15.28 5.83
N GLU A 150 23.68 -15.49 5.25
CA GLU A 150 23.29 -16.76 4.63
C GLU A 150 23.65 -16.87 3.14
N ILE A 151 23.62 -15.75 2.40
CA ILE A 151 23.69 -15.74 0.93
C ILE A 151 24.93 -14.98 0.42
N GLN A 152 25.64 -15.61 -0.52
CA GLN A 152 26.80 -15.01 -1.21
C GLN A 152 26.50 -14.78 -2.71
N PRO A 153 26.93 -13.64 -3.30
CA PRO A 153 27.56 -12.49 -2.66
C PRO A 153 26.56 -11.64 -1.85
N PRO A 154 27.02 -10.90 -0.82
CA PRO A 154 26.14 -10.07 0.00
C PRO A 154 25.55 -8.90 -0.80
N MET A 155 24.38 -8.44 -0.36
CA MET A 155 23.71 -7.24 -0.82
C MET A 155 24.10 -6.05 0.05
N ASN A 156 24.95 -5.16 -0.49
CA ASN A 156 25.32 -3.90 0.16
C ASN A 156 24.23 -2.84 -0.06
N LEU A 157 23.08 -3.01 0.58
CA LEU A 157 21.98 -2.04 0.54
C LEU A 157 22.04 -1.12 1.77
N VAL A 158 21.62 0.13 1.57
CA VAL A 158 21.35 1.07 2.66
C VAL A 158 19.83 1.22 2.75
N MET A 159 19.24 0.80 3.87
CA MET A 159 17.78 0.81 4.05
C MET A 159 17.32 2.14 4.66
N PHE A 160 16.97 3.08 3.79
CA PHE A 160 16.24 4.31 4.14
C PHE A 160 14.74 4.15 3.88
N LEU A 161 13.92 5.09 4.36
CA LEU A 161 12.45 4.95 4.36
C LEU A 161 11.84 4.69 2.98
N ASP A 162 12.32 5.32 1.90
CA ASP A 162 11.76 5.05 0.58
C ASP A 162 12.12 3.65 0.05
N ALA A 163 13.31 3.14 0.38
CA ALA A 163 13.69 1.76 0.06
C ALA A 163 12.83 0.77 0.85
N ILE A 164 12.57 1.06 2.13
CA ILE A 164 11.68 0.26 2.98
C ILE A 164 10.26 0.26 2.41
N GLU A 165 9.72 1.42 2.03
CA GLU A 165 8.41 1.48 1.39
C GLU A 165 8.33 0.62 0.12
N HIS A 166 9.39 0.61 -0.69
CA HIS A 166 9.45 -0.25 -1.87
C HIS A 166 9.43 -1.73 -1.48
N VAL A 167 10.19 -2.13 -0.45
CA VAL A 167 10.15 -3.50 0.09
C VAL A 167 8.74 -3.83 0.60
N SER A 168 8.10 -2.93 1.36
CA SER A 168 6.72 -3.12 1.86
C SER A 168 5.71 -3.30 0.73
N ARG A 169 5.84 -2.52 -0.36
CA ARG A 169 4.98 -2.67 -1.57
C ARG A 169 5.20 -4.03 -2.23
N ILE A 170 6.45 -4.47 -2.36
CA ILE A 170 6.78 -5.79 -2.93
C ILE A 170 6.21 -6.90 -2.04
N ALA A 171 6.45 -6.84 -0.73
CA ALA A 171 5.93 -7.80 0.24
C ALA A 171 4.40 -7.91 0.18
N ARG A 172 3.68 -6.77 0.11
CA ARG A 172 2.22 -6.73 -0.06
C ARG A 172 1.76 -7.44 -1.33
N VAL A 173 2.48 -7.30 -2.45
CA VAL A 173 2.14 -7.98 -3.69
C VAL A 173 2.44 -9.48 -3.60
N LEU A 174 3.59 -9.88 -3.07
CA LEU A 174 3.99 -11.29 -2.93
C LEU A 174 3.11 -12.07 -1.95
N ARG A 175 2.57 -11.40 -0.92
CA ARG A 175 1.57 -11.95 0.01
C ARG A 175 0.26 -12.31 -0.69
N THR A 176 -0.12 -11.55 -1.73
CA THR A 176 -1.43 -11.71 -2.37
C THR A 176 -1.46 -13.01 -3.19
N PRO A 177 -2.49 -13.87 -3.08
CA PRO A 177 -2.60 -15.06 -3.91
C PRO A 177 -2.55 -14.71 -5.41
N ASN A 178 -1.67 -15.38 -6.15
CA ASN A 178 -1.39 -15.10 -7.57
C ASN A 178 -0.92 -13.66 -7.85
N GLY A 179 -0.33 -13.00 -6.84
CA GLY A 179 0.27 -11.68 -6.95
C GLY A 179 1.52 -11.69 -7.81
N HIS A 180 1.64 -10.68 -8.68
CA HIS A 180 2.82 -10.43 -9.51
C HIS A 180 3.06 -8.93 -9.59
N ALA A 181 4.32 -8.53 -9.57
CA ALA A 181 4.72 -7.12 -9.63
C ALA A 181 5.58 -6.87 -10.87
N LEU A 182 5.27 -5.80 -11.61
CA LEU A 182 6.16 -5.23 -12.62
C LEU A 182 6.89 -4.02 -12.01
N LEU A 183 8.19 -4.15 -11.81
CA LEU A 183 9.00 -3.11 -11.15
C LEU A 183 9.69 -2.22 -12.20
N LEU A 184 9.05 -1.10 -12.56
CA LEU A 184 9.57 -0.14 -13.54
C LEU A 184 10.42 0.95 -12.89
N GLY A 185 11.70 1.06 -13.25
CA GLY A 185 12.56 2.15 -12.77
C GLY A 185 13.89 2.21 -13.50
N ILE A 186 14.67 3.24 -13.21
CA ILE A 186 16.01 3.44 -13.77
C ILE A 186 16.94 2.32 -13.27
N GLY A 187 17.87 1.89 -14.14
CA GLY A 187 18.91 0.93 -13.77
C GLY A 187 19.71 1.42 -12.57
N GLY A 188 20.00 0.53 -11.61
CA GLY A 188 20.72 0.88 -10.38
C GLY A 188 19.83 1.34 -9.21
N SER A 189 18.51 1.48 -9.40
CA SER A 189 17.55 1.85 -8.34
C SER A 189 17.33 0.79 -7.23
N GLY A 190 18.13 -0.28 -7.19
CA GLY A 190 18.06 -1.31 -6.16
C GLY A 190 16.85 -2.27 -6.24
N ARG A 191 15.92 -2.08 -7.19
CA ARG A 191 14.67 -2.87 -7.30
C ARG A 191 14.89 -4.38 -7.32
N LYS A 192 15.88 -4.86 -8.08
CA LYS A 192 16.24 -6.30 -8.13
C LYS A 192 16.68 -6.83 -6.76
N SER A 193 17.45 -6.05 -6.02
CA SER A 193 17.96 -6.44 -4.70
C SER A 193 16.84 -6.39 -3.67
N MET A 194 15.99 -5.35 -3.71
CA MET A 194 14.81 -5.23 -2.84
C MET A 194 13.76 -6.32 -3.04
N THR A 195 13.69 -6.95 -4.23
CA THR A 195 12.82 -8.13 -4.45
C THR A 195 13.39 -9.42 -3.85
N ARG A 196 14.71 -9.49 -3.67
CA ARG A 196 15.37 -10.66 -3.10
C ARG A 196 15.39 -10.65 -1.58
N LEU A 197 15.48 -9.45 -1.00
CA LEU A 197 15.29 -9.19 0.42
C LEU A 197 13.85 -9.53 0.82
#